data_AF-A0A244CVG0-F1
#
_entry.id   AF-A0A244CVG0-F1
#
_cell.length_a   1.000
_cell.length_b   1.000
_cell.length_c   1.000
_cell.angle_alpha   90.00
_cell.angle_beta   90.00
_cell.angle_gamma   90.00
#
_symmetry.space_group_name_H-M   'P 1'
#
loop_
_entity.id
_entity.type
_entity.pdbx_description
1 polymer ?
#
loop_
_entity_poly.entity_id
_entity_poly.type
_entity_poly.pdbx_seq_one_letter_code
_entity_poly.pdbx_strand_id
1 'polypeptide(L)'
;MSMTLMAKAMSIKVGNPTTKLILLKLADNANDDGVAWPSYQHVADQCEVSRRSAMTHVKKLQELGLITVKARKLSADVNQSNLFFLHLDLPVKLPSSSPCGGGENSSLGGGENISLGSEGGSLGGEARSLGGSENISPRTSHSFEPVIEPIKNNKKSQFDFSCWPAMPSEQTLHDWLAMRKRMKANVNQTVINRFAGQLHVAVAAGVSVDDCLAECVVRNWRGFEFAWMQNAKSAGADATGWHKDLGRF
;
A
#
# COMPACT_ATOMS: atom_id res chain seq x y z
N MET A 1 1.90 -6.31 30.62
CA MET A 1 0.72 -6.62 29.79
C MET A 1 -0.51 -6.26 30.60
N SER A 2 -1.33 -5.31 30.13
CA SER A 2 -2.50 -4.82 30.87
C SER A 2 -3.79 -5.24 30.19
N MET A 3 -4.55 -6.13 30.84
CA MET A 3 -5.83 -6.62 30.32
C MET A 3 -6.86 -5.50 30.17
N THR A 4 -6.85 -4.51 31.07
CA THR A 4 -7.77 -3.37 31.05
C THR A 4 -7.58 -2.51 29.80
N LEU A 5 -6.33 -2.20 29.43
CA LEU A 5 -6.03 -1.40 28.24
C LEU A 5 -6.41 -2.14 26.96
N MET A 6 -6.21 -3.46 26.93
CA MET A 6 -6.63 -4.29 25.80
C MET A 6 -8.15 -4.22 25.62
N ALA A 7 -8.93 -4.34 26.70
CA ALA A 7 -10.39 -4.24 26.66
C ALA A 7 -10.85 -2.85 26.16
N LYS A 8 -10.22 -1.77 26.66
CA LYS A 8 -10.49 -0.41 26.16
C LYS A 8 -10.15 -0.26 24.66
N ALA A 9 -9.00 -0.76 24.24
CA ALA A 9 -8.56 -0.74 22.84
C ALA A 9 -9.51 -1.49 21.90
N MET A 10 -10.11 -2.60 22.37
CA MET A 10 -11.11 -3.37 21.62
C MET A 10 -12.36 -2.54 21.31
N SER A 11 -12.81 -1.70 22.24
CA SER A 11 -14.02 -0.87 22.07
C SER A 11 -13.83 0.33 21.12
N ILE A 12 -12.59 0.77 20.88
CA ILE A 12 -12.30 2.00 20.11
C ILE A 12 -12.40 1.78 18.59
N LYS A 13 -13.28 2.48 17.86
CA LYS A 13 -13.34 2.37 16.39
C LYS A 13 -12.25 3.22 15.72
N VAL A 14 -11.27 2.58 15.09
CA VAL A 14 -10.17 3.24 14.35
C VAL A 14 -10.32 3.19 12.82
N GLY A 15 -11.36 2.53 12.31
CA GLY A 15 -11.70 2.51 10.87
C GLY A 15 -10.81 1.63 9.97
N ASN A 16 -9.75 1.03 10.48
CA ASN A 16 -8.87 0.14 9.71
C ASN A 16 -8.42 -1.07 10.54
N PRO A 17 -8.52 -2.30 10.01
CA PRO A 17 -8.24 -3.53 10.76
C PRO A 17 -6.77 -3.63 11.20
N THR A 18 -5.82 -3.28 10.33
CA THR A 18 -4.40 -3.29 10.68
C THR A 18 -4.05 -2.24 11.74
N THR A 19 -4.61 -1.02 11.63
CA THR A 19 -4.48 0.01 12.67
C THR A 19 -5.03 -0.48 14.00
N LYS A 20 -6.19 -1.16 13.98
CA LYS A 20 -6.83 -1.75 15.18
C LYS A 20 -5.94 -2.82 15.79
N LEU A 21 -5.41 -3.73 14.99
CA LEU A 21 -4.53 -4.81 15.46
C LEU A 21 -3.25 -4.26 16.10
N ILE A 22 -2.65 -3.23 15.50
CA ILE A 22 -1.47 -2.57 16.07
C ILE A 22 -1.79 -1.89 17.40
N LEU A 23 -2.94 -1.22 17.52
CA LEU A 23 -3.38 -0.63 18.79
C LEU A 23 -3.53 -1.71 19.88
N LEU A 24 -4.17 -2.83 19.54
CA LEU A 24 -4.32 -3.96 20.44
C LEU A 24 -2.96 -4.53 20.84
N LYS A 25 -2.03 -4.70 19.90
CA LYS A 25 -0.69 -5.22 20.21
C LYS A 25 0.12 -4.26 21.09
N LEU A 26 -0.06 -2.95 20.94
CA LEU A 26 0.55 -1.98 21.85
C LEU A 26 -0.08 -2.06 23.25
N ALA A 27 -1.40 -2.24 23.35
CA ALA A 27 -2.10 -2.41 24.62
C ALA A 27 -1.71 -3.72 25.34
N ASP A 28 -1.54 -4.80 24.58
CA ASP A 28 -1.01 -6.08 25.05
C ASP A 28 0.34 -5.90 25.74
N ASN A 29 1.26 -5.17 25.12
CA ASN A 29 2.59 -4.92 25.65
C ASN A 29 2.66 -3.83 26.71
N ALA A 30 1.57 -3.10 26.96
CA ALA A 30 1.57 -2.00 27.91
C ALA A 30 1.62 -2.51 29.36
N ASN A 31 2.21 -1.70 30.24
CA ASN A 31 2.04 -1.81 31.67
C ASN A 31 0.72 -1.14 32.12
N ASP A 32 0.41 -1.17 33.41
CA ASP A 32 -0.83 -0.59 33.94
C ASP A 32 -0.88 0.94 33.87
N ASP A 33 0.27 1.60 33.72
CA ASP A 33 0.37 3.05 33.46
C ASP A 33 0.12 3.42 31.99
N GLY A 34 -0.13 2.43 31.12
CA GLY A 34 -0.33 2.67 29.69
C GLY A 34 0.96 2.89 28.90
N VAL A 35 2.11 2.46 29.42
CA VAL A 35 3.41 2.57 28.75
C VAL A 35 3.81 1.24 28.13
N ALA A 36 4.14 1.24 26.85
CA ALA A 36 4.69 0.10 26.12
C ALA A 36 6.03 0.46 25.46
N TRP A 37 6.94 -0.51 25.32
CA TRP A 37 8.27 -0.31 24.70
C TRP A 37 8.69 -1.36 23.66
N PRO A 38 7.77 -1.93 22.84
CA PRO A 38 8.18 -2.85 21.79
C PRO A 38 8.95 -2.12 20.68
N SER A 39 9.84 -2.84 19.98
CA SER A 39 10.43 -2.31 18.74
C SER A 39 9.39 -2.30 17.62
N TYR A 40 9.53 -1.42 16.62
CA TYR A 40 8.66 -1.46 15.44
C TYR A 40 8.72 -2.80 14.70
N GLN A 41 9.86 -3.50 14.74
CA GLN A 41 9.98 -4.80 14.11
C GLN A 41 9.12 -5.84 14.85
N HIS A 42 9.20 -5.88 16.19
CA HIS A 42 8.39 -6.78 16.99
C HIS A 42 6.89 -6.57 16.76
N VAL A 43 6.43 -5.30 16.71
CA VAL A 43 5.02 -4.99 16.39
C VAL A 43 4.67 -5.45 14.97
N ALA A 44 5.56 -5.23 14.01
CA ALA A 44 5.35 -5.60 12.62
C ALA A 44 5.21 -7.11 12.42
N ASP A 45 6.09 -7.88 13.05
CA ASP A 45 6.09 -9.35 12.97
C ASP A 45 4.79 -9.92 13.58
N GLN A 46 4.36 -9.39 14.72
CA GLN A 46 3.15 -9.84 15.44
C GLN A 46 1.85 -9.41 14.76
N CYS A 47 1.88 -8.33 13.99
CA CYS A 47 0.74 -7.86 13.21
C CYS A 47 0.80 -8.31 11.74
N GLU A 48 1.76 -9.16 11.37
CA GLU A 48 1.97 -9.69 10.03
C GLU A 48 2.02 -8.60 8.94
N VAL A 49 2.70 -7.50 9.24
CA VAL A 49 2.88 -6.38 8.30
C VAL A 49 4.34 -6.00 8.16
N SER A 50 4.68 -5.28 7.09
CA SER A 50 6.02 -4.70 7.00
C SER A 50 6.27 -3.68 8.11
N ARG A 51 7.53 -3.56 8.56
CA ARG A 51 7.97 -2.54 9.51
C ARG A 51 7.52 -1.13 9.13
N ARG A 52 7.60 -0.79 7.83
CA ARG A 52 7.16 0.51 7.30
C ARG A 52 5.65 0.73 7.45
N SER A 53 4.86 -0.33 7.23
CA SER A 53 3.42 -0.28 7.47
C SER A 53 3.13 -0.07 8.95
N ALA A 54 3.78 -0.81 9.85
CA ALA A 54 3.63 -0.63 11.30
C ALA A 54 3.90 0.83 11.72
N MET A 55 5.00 1.42 11.25
CA MET A 55 5.30 2.85 11.49
C MET A 55 4.21 3.79 10.96
N THR A 56 3.63 3.49 9.80
CA THR A 56 2.56 4.29 9.17
C THR A 56 1.27 4.23 9.99
N HIS A 57 0.88 3.04 10.44
CA HIS A 57 -0.30 2.85 11.29
C HIS A 57 -0.12 3.44 12.69
N VAL A 58 1.08 3.38 13.27
CA VAL A 58 1.40 4.08 14.52
C VAL A 58 1.22 5.59 14.37
N LYS A 59 1.66 6.19 13.27
CA LYS A 59 1.41 7.63 13.00
C LYS A 59 -0.09 7.94 12.95
N LYS A 60 -0.91 7.10 12.30
CA LYS A 60 -2.37 7.25 12.30
C LYS A 60 -2.95 7.20 13.72
N LEU A 61 -2.47 6.30 14.57
CA LEU A 61 -2.90 6.24 15.98
C LEU A 61 -2.51 7.52 16.75
N GLN A 62 -1.37 8.13 16.44
CA GLN A 62 -0.99 9.43 17.00
C GLN A 62 -1.90 10.56 16.50
N GLU A 63 -2.23 10.58 15.22
CA GLU A 63 -3.16 11.55 14.61
C GLU A 63 -4.57 11.46 15.24
N LEU A 64 -5.00 10.24 15.59
CA LEU A 64 -6.26 10.00 16.32
C LEU A 64 -6.18 10.38 17.82
N GLY A 65 -5.01 10.74 18.32
CA GLY A 65 -4.77 11.07 19.73
C GLY A 65 -4.77 9.87 20.67
N LEU A 66 -4.74 8.64 20.14
CA LEU A 66 -4.82 7.41 20.93
C LEU A 66 -3.49 7.01 21.56
N ILE A 67 -2.37 7.43 20.97
CA ILE A 67 -1.04 7.16 21.48
C ILE A 67 -0.12 8.36 21.34
N THR A 68 0.91 8.43 22.19
CA THR A 68 2.05 9.34 22.05
C THR A 68 3.34 8.53 21.98
N VAL A 69 4.26 8.91 21.09
CA VAL A 69 5.55 8.21 20.91
C VAL A 69 6.69 9.10 21.38
N LYS A 70 7.51 8.61 22.30
CA LYS A 70 8.74 9.28 22.76
C LYS A 70 9.97 8.49 22.33
N ALA A 71 10.82 9.11 21.53
CA ALA A 71 12.09 8.52 21.14
C ALA A 71 13.03 8.41 22.35
N ARG A 72 13.81 7.32 22.41
CA ARG A 72 14.84 7.11 23.43
C ARG A 72 16.19 6.88 22.77
N LYS A 73 17.24 7.39 23.41
CA LYS A 73 18.64 7.13 23.08
C LYS A 73 19.34 6.58 24.31
N LEU A 74 20.08 5.49 24.17
CA LEU A 74 20.88 4.93 25.28
C LEU A 74 22.17 5.73 25.46
N SER A 75 22.75 6.16 24.35
CA SER A 75 23.95 6.99 24.26
C SER A 75 23.85 7.88 23.02
N ALA A 76 24.83 8.76 22.79
CA ALA A 76 24.83 9.64 21.62
C ALA A 76 24.69 8.87 20.29
N ASP A 77 25.16 7.61 20.25
CA ASP A 77 25.26 6.79 19.04
C ASP A 77 24.25 5.62 18.98
N VAL A 78 23.75 5.15 20.13
CA VAL A 78 22.86 3.96 20.17
C VAL A 78 21.40 4.35 20.40
N ASN A 79 20.59 4.13 19.38
CA ASN A 79 19.13 4.28 19.44
C ASN A 79 18.50 3.15 20.27
N GLN A 80 17.50 3.50 21.09
CA GLN A 80 16.67 2.55 21.84
C GLN A 80 15.28 2.43 21.26
N SER A 81 14.55 1.37 21.61
CA SER A 81 13.13 1.26 21.27
C SER A 81 12.35 2.43 21.88
N ASN A 82 11.46 3.00 21.06
CA ASN A 82 10.58 4.09 21.47
C ASN A 82 9.68 3.68 22.64
N LEU A 83 9.26 4.66 23.43
CA LEU A 83 8.18 4.52 24.40
C LEU A 83 6.87 4.93 23.75
N PHE A 84 5.84 4.11 23.89
CA PHE A 84 4.47 4.37 23.48
C PHE A 84 3.62 4.58 24.72
N PHE A 85 2.96 5.72 24.80
CA PHE A 85 2.01 6.06 25.86
C PHE A 85 0.60 5.95 25.28
N LEU A 86 -0.25 5.11 25.88
CA LEU A 86 -1.61 4.85 25.41
C LEU A 86 -2.60 5.74 26.17
N HIS A 87 -3.42 6.48 25.42
CA HIS A 87 -4.40 7.44 25.95
C HIS A 87 -5.82 6.98 25.60
N LEU A 88 -6.22 5.81 26.13
CA LEU A 88 -7.49 5.16 25.74
C LEU A 88 -8.73 5.69 26.47
N ASP A 89 -8.54 6.64 27.39
CA ASP A 89 -9.61 7.27 28.19
C ASP A 89 -10.13 8.58 27.57
N LEU A 90 -9.51 9.05 26.49
CA LEU A 90 -9.90 10.28 25.83
C LEU A 90 -10.99 10.02 24.77
N PRO A 91 -11.99 10.92 24.62
CA PRO A 91 -12.91 10.85 23.51
C PRO A 91 -12.11 10.99 22.21
N VAL A 92 -12.11 9.93 21.40
CA VAL A 92 -11.38 9.87 20.14
C VAL A 92 -11.82 11.03 19.26
N LYS A 93 -10.85 11.82 18.79
CA LYS A 93 -11.07 12.88 17.80
C LYS A 93 -11.31 12.19 16.45
N LEU A 94 -12.50 11.62 16.27
CA LEU A 94 -12.93 11.13 14.97
C LEU A 94 -13.10 12.33 14.05
N PRO A 95 -12.62 12.29 12.79
CA PRO A 95 -13.09 13.22 11.79
C PRO A 95 -14.61 13.05 11.68
N SER A 96 -15.35 14.08 12.08
CA SER A 96 -16.81 14.12 12.11
C SER A 96 -17.38 13.79 10.74
N SER A 97 -17.82 12.55 10.54
CA SER A 97 -18.73 12.20 9.46
C SER A 97 -20.11 12.73 9.84
N SER A 98 -20.52 13.84 9.21
CA SER A 98 -21.91 14.31 9.26
C SER A 98 -22.89 13.20 8.82
N PRO A 99 -24.08 13.12 9.44
CA PRO A 99 -25.08 12.10 9.13
C PRO A 99 -25.94 12.51 7.94
N CYS A 100 -25.82 11.77 6.85
CA CYS A 100 -26.79 11.69 5.76
C CYS A 100 -26.58 10.30 5.13
N GLY A 101 -27.52 9.37 5.13
CA GLY A 101 -28.97 9.49 5.11
C GLY A 101 -29.44 8.80 3.84
N GLY A 102 -29.73 7.50 3.93
CA GLY A 102 -30.55 6.76 2.98
C GLY A 102 -29.84 6.20 1.75
N GLY A 103 -30.08 4.92 1.47
CA GLY A 103 -29.79 4.31 0.17
C GLY A 103 -29.29 2.88 0.26
N GLU A 104 -30.17 1.98 0.65
CA GLU A 104 -30.03 0.54 0.47
C GLU A 104 -29.70 0.17 -0.99
N ASN A 105 -28.69 -0.69 -1.20
CA ASN A 105 -28.81 -1.93 -1.96
C ASN A 105 -27.46 -2.66 -2.08
N SER A 106 -27.49 -3.89 -1.55
CA SER A 106 -27.14 -5.12 -2.28
C SER A 106 -25.76 -5.25 -2.95
N SER A 107 -24.99 -6.19 -2.39
CA SER A 107 -24.60 -7.45 -3.06
C SER A 107 -23.42 -7.44 -4.05
N LEU A 108 -22.36 -8.20 -3.66
CA LEU A 108 -21.55 -9.20 -4.41
C LEU A 108 -21.02 -8.86 -5.82
N GLY A 109 -19.85 -9.27 -6.32
CA GLY A 109 -18.76 -10.22 -6.01
C GLY A 109 -17.79 -10.06 -7.23
N GLY A 110 -16.48 -10.30 -7.18
CA GLY A 110 -15.82 -11.60 -7.05
C GLY A 110 -15.15 -12.02 -8.38
N GLY A 111 -13.95 -12.62 -8.30
CA GLY A 111 -13.33 -13.46 -9.36
C GLY A 111 -12.31 -12.76 -10.26
N GLU A 112 -11.19 -13.35 -10.67
CA GLU A 112 -10.82 -14.77 -10.88
C GLU A 112 -9.26 -14.90 -10.89
N ASN A 113 -8.57 -16.05 -10.87
CA ASN A 113 -8.85 -17.43 -11.27
C ASN A 113 -7.80 -18.39 -10.64
N ILE A 114 -8.14 -19.66 -10.44
CA ILE A 114 -7.28 -20.82 -10.77
C ILE A 114 -8.13 -22.09 -10.84
N SER A 115 -7.87 -22.86 -11.89
CA SER A 115 -8.58 -24.05 -12.39
C SER A 115 -8.20 -25.38 -11.69
N LEU A 116 -8.84 -26.45 -12.18
CA LEU A 116 -8.63 -27.91 -12.00
C LEU A 116 -9.31 -28.51 -10.75
N GLY A 117 -10.10 -29.59 -10.81
CA GLY A 117 -10.40 -30.56 -11.87
C GLY A 117 -10.34 -31.98 -11.28
N SER A 118 -11.42 -32.75 -11.49
CA SER A 118 -11.55 -34.22 -11.43
C SER A 118 -12.14 -34.91 -10.18
N GLU A 119 -13.25 -35.61 -10.48
CA GLU A 119 -13.76 -36.93 -10.05
C GLU A 119 -14.11 -37.29 -8.58
N GLY A 120 -15.30 -37.91 -8.45
CA GLY A 120 -15.76 -38.63 -7.27
C GLY A 120 -17.28 -38.85 -7.33
N GLY A 121 -17.72 -40.04 -7.75
CA GLY A 121 -19.13 -40.38 -7.90
C GLY A 121 -19.83 -40.95 -6.66
N SER A 122 -21.11 -41.29 -6.87
CA SER A 122 -21.88 -42.37 -6.21
C SER A 122 -22.75 -42.04 -4.98
N LEU A 123 -24.07 -42.25 -5.19
CA LEU A 123 -25.11 -42.86 -4.31
C LEU A 123 -25.29 -42.27 -2.88
N GLY A 124 -26.46 -41.82 -2.43
CA GLY A 124 -27.77 -42.48 -2.40
C GLY A 124 -28.20 -42.64 -0.93
N GLY A 125 -29.47 -42.43 -0.59
CA GLY A 125 -30.02 -42.84 0.72
C GLY A 125 -30.87 -41.82 1.46
N GLU A 126 -32.18 -41.96 1.32
CA GLU A 126 -33.25 -41.44 2.16
C GLU A 126 -33.27 -42.00 3.60
N ALA A 127 -33.70 -41.22 4.60
CA ALA A 127 -34.59 -41.67 5.68
C ALA A 127 -34.94 -40.52 6.64
N ARG A 128 -36.16 -40.61 7.16
CA ARG A 128 -36.89 -39.65 8.00
C ARG A 128 -36.67 -39.97 9.48
N SER A 129 -36.66 -38.99 10.38
CA SER A 129 -37.25 -39.18 11.72
C SER A 129 -37.50 -37.89 12.50
N LEU A 130 -38.59 -37.93 13.26
CA LEU A 130 -39.21 -36.90 14.09
C LEU A 130 -38.64 -36.85 15.52
N GLY A 131 -38.76 -35.67 16.16
CA GLY A 131 -38.79 -35.47 17.63
C GLY A 131 -37.49 -34.89 18.19
N GLY A 132 -37.47 -33.89 19.07
CA GLY A 132 -38.47 -33.09 19.76
C GLY A 132 -37.71 -32.04 20.60
N SER A 133 -38.38 -30.91 20.90
CA SER A 133 -38.13 -29.88 21.95
C SER A 133 -36.73 -29.83 22.58
N GLU A 134 -35.97 -28.72 22.55
CA GLU A 134 -36.22 -27.55 23.42
C GLU A 134 -35.27 -26.37 23.10
N ASN A 135 -35.73 -25.15 23.40
CA ASN A 135 -35.17 -23.84 23.04
C ASN A 135 -33.66 -23.65 23.33
N ILE A 136 -32.85 -23.49 22.27
CA ILE A 136 -31.59 -22.74 22.32
C ILE A 136 -31.49 -21.89 21.05
N SER A 137 -31.68 -20.58 21.19
CA SER A 137 -31.59 -19.61 20.10
C SER A 137 -30.23 -19.70 19.37
N PRO A 138 -30.19 -19.85 18.03
CA PRO A 138 -28.95 -19.80 17.29
C PRO A 138 -28.37 -18.38 17.29
N ARG A 139 -27.16 -18.31 17.83
CA ARG A 139 -26.19 -17.22 17.81
C ARG A 139 -26.08 -16.61 16.39
N THR A 140 -26.68 -15.43 16.22
CA THR A 140 -26.55 -14.45 15.11
C THR A 140 -26.19 -14.97 13.71
N SER A 141 -27.25 -15.23 12.93
CA SER A 141 -27.46 -14.96 11.49
C SER A 141 -26.40 -14.09 10.78
N HIS A 142 -25.92 -14.51 9.59
CA HIS A 142 -26.43 -14.01 8.30
C HIS A 142 -25.87 -14.81 7.10
N SER A 143 -26.80 -15.10 6.20
CA SER A 143 -26.76 -15.96 5.00
C SER A 143 -25.91 -15.40 3.86
N PHE A 144 -25.24 -16.28 3.12
CA PHE A 144 -24.63 -15.98 1.82
C PHE A 144 -25.58 -16.43 0.71
N GLU A 145 -25.79 -15.58 -0.29
CA GLU A 145 -26.21 -16.01 -1.63
C GLU A 145 -25.33 -15.32 -2.69
N PRO A 146 -25.00 -15.96 -3.82
CA PRO A 146 -24.14 -15.41 -4.88
C PRO A 146 -24.94 -14.92 -6.10
N VAL A 147 -24.49 -13.86 -6.81
CA VAL A 147 -25.04 -13.49 -8.14
C VAL A 147 -23.95 -12.94 -9.08
N ILE A 148 -24.07 -13.33 -10.35
CA ILE A 148 -23.20 -13.12 -11.53
C ILE A 148 -23.34 -11.70 -12.16
N GLU A 149 -22.19 -11.04 -12.36
CA GLU A 149 -21.69 -10.07 -13.39
C GLU A 149 -22.55 -8.93 -14.00
N PRO A 150 -21.94 -7.75 -14.31
CA PRO A 150 -21.39 -7.53 -15.67
C PRO A 150 -20.08 -6.71 -15.77
N ILE A 151 -19.29 -7.02 -16.80
CA ILE A 151 -18.06 -6.33 -17.25
C ILE A 151 -18.35 -4.87 -17.67
N LYS A 152 -17.78 -3.86 -16.99
CA LYS A 152 -17.49 -2.52 -17.57
C LYS A 152 -16.24 -1.88 -16.96
N ASN A 153 -15.10 -2.05 -17.64
CA ASN A 153 -13.87 -1.30 -17.37
C ASN A 153 -13.96 0.12 -17.97
N ASN A 154 -14.00 1.15 -17.12
CA ASN A 154 -13.50 2.47 -17.47
C ASN A 154 -13.09 3.24 -16.19
N LYS A 155 -11.90 2.95 -15.65
CA LYS A 155 -11.29 3.76 -14.59
C LYS A 155 -10.55 4.91 -15.24
N LYS A 156 -11.11 6.13 -15.13
CA LYS A 156 -10.42 7.40 -15.40
C LYS A 156 -9.07 7.42 -14.66
N SER A 157 -8.03 7.87 -15.35
CA SER A 157 -6.64 7.93 -14.90
C SER A 157 -6.50 8.67 -13.58
N GLN A 158 -5.87 8.03 -12.58
CA GLN A 158 -5.68 8.53 -11.22
C GLN A 158 -4.73 9.74 -11.12
N PHE A 159 -4.05 10.10 -12.20
CA PHE A 159 -3.02 11.15 -12.19
C PHE A 159 -3.19 12.11 -13.36
N ASP A 160 -2.82 13.37 -13.14
CA ASP A 160 -2.92 14.43 -14.12
C ASP A 160 -1.58 14.62 -14.85
N PHE A 161 -1.57 14.31 -16.15
CA PHE A 161 -0.41 14.44 -17.03
C PHE A 161 -0.46 15.72 -17.89
N SER A 162 -1.44 16.60 -17.67
CA SER A 162 -1.62 17.84 -18.45
C SER A 162 -0.41 18.79 -18.43
N CYS A 163 0.46 18.64 -17.44
CA CYS A 163 1.71 19.42 -17.33
C CYS A 163 2.82 18.96 -18.28
N TRP A 164 2.65 17.85 -19.02
CA TRP A 164 3.66 17.35 -19.96
C TRP A 164 3.54 18.05 -21.33
N PRO A 165 4.67 18.25 -22.06
CA PRO A 165 4.66 18.99 -23.32
C PRO A 165 3.96 18.24 -24.46
N ALA A 166 3.93 16.91 -24.36
CA ALA A 166 3.22 16.02 -25.24
C ALA A 166 2.85 14.75 -24.46
N MET A 167 1.71 14.15 -24.83
CA MET A 167 1.36 12.83 -24.31
C MET A 167 2.23 11.78 -25.01
N PRO A 168 2.96 10.91 -24.28
CA PRO A 168 3.67 9.81 -24.91
C PRO A 168 2.70 8.80 -25.51
N SER A 169 3.21 7.91 -26.36
CA SER A 169 2.42 6.76 -26.82
C SER A 169 1.96 5.87 -25.65
N GLU A 170 0.83 5.20 -25.84
CA GLU A 170 0.24 4.30 -24.83
C GLU A 170 1.23 3.19 -24.42
N GLN A 171 1.97 2.64 -25.39
CA GLN A 171 2.99 1.64 -25.17
C GLN A 171 4.12 2.16 -24.26
N THR A 172 4.71 3.31 -24.60
CA THR A 172 5.81 3.90 -23.82
C THR A 172 5.36 4.25 -22.39
N LEU A 173 4.14 4.77 -22.24
CA LEU A 173 3.59 5.07 -20.92
C LEU A 173 3.38 3.80 -20.10
N HIS A 174 2.82 2.75 -20.70
CA HIS A 174 2.63 1.46 -20.06
C HIS A 174 3.97 0.88 -19.57
N ASP A 175 5.00 0.89 -20.41
CA ASP A 175 6.31 0.34 -20.10
C ASP A 175 7.01 1.14 -18.99
N TRP A 176 6.88 2.46 -19.00
CA TRP A 176 7.37 3.31 -17.92
C TRP A 176 6.68 3.01 -16.57
N LEU A 177 5.36 2.85 -16.57
CA LEU A 177 4.61 2.46 -15.37
C LEU A 177 4.99 1.06 -14.87
N ALA A 178 5.16 0.10 -15.79
CA ALA A 178 5.57 -1.27 -15.48
C ALA A 178 6.98 -1.31 -14.87
N MET A 179 7.94 -0.60 -15.45
CA MET A 179 9.31 -0.47 -14.92
C MET A 179 9.29 0.09 -13.50
N ARG A 180 8.53 1.17 -13.27
CA ARG A 180 8.41 1.80 -11.95
C ARG A 180 7.78 0.87 -10.91
N LYS A 181 6.74 0.12 -11.28
CA LYS A 181 6.11 -0.90 -10.43
C LYS A 181 7.12 -1.99 -10.05
N ARG A 182 7.85 -2.54 -11.02
CA ARG A 182 8.91 -3.54 -10.81
C ARG A 182 9.98 -3.04 -9.84
N MET A 183 10.38 -1.78 -9.96
CA MET A 183 11.40 -1.15 -9.10
C MET A 183 10.86 -0.63 -7.76
N LYS A 184 9.57 -0.81 -7.46
CA LYS A 184 8.90 -0.25 -6.27
C LYS A 184 9.04 1.27 -6.16
N ALA A 185 9.07 1.96 -7.31
CA ALA A 185 9.17 3.41 -7.44
C ALA A 185 7.78 4.01 -7.68
N ASN A 186 7.00 4.20 -6.62
CA ASN A 186 5.63 4.71 -6.70
C ASN A 186 5.51 5.96 -7.59
N VAL A 187 4.42 6.04 -8.35
CA VAL A 187 4.06 7.21 -9.16
C VAL A 187 3.07 8.04 -8.35
N ASN A 188 3.45 9.29 -8.09
CA ASN A 188 2.60 10.32 -7.47
C ASN A 188 2.70 11.59 -8.31
N GLN A 189 1.79 12.55 -8.11
CA GLN A 189 1.78 13.82 -8.86
C GLN A 189 3.13 14.56 -8.81
N THR A 190 3.87 14.49 -7.70
CA THR A 190 5.22 15.07 -7.60
C THR A 190 6.22 14.50 -8.62
N VAL A 191 6.14 13.20 -8.91
CA VAL A 191 7.01 12.57 -9.92
C VAL A 191 6.64 13.09 -11.30
N ILE A 192 5.35 13.17 -11.60
CA ILE A 192 4.83 13.65 -12.89
C ILE A 192 5.26 15.11 -13.11
N ASN A 193 5.09 15.97 -12.10
CA ASN A 193 5.49 17.37 -12.16
C ASN A 193 7.02 17.53 -12.32
N ARG A 194 7.82 16.67 -11.66
CA ARG A 194 9.29 16.70 -11.81
C ARG A 194 9.72 16.27 -13.22
N PHE A 195 9.08 15.22 -13.76
CA PHE A 195 9.32 14.78 -15.14
C PHE A 195 8.92 15.87 -16.15
N ALA A 196 7.77 16.53 -15.95
CA ALA A 196 7.28 17.60 -16.81
C ALA A 196 8.34 18.67 -17.11
N GLY A 197 9.00 19.20 -16.07
CA GLY A 197 10.03 20.22 -16.23
C GLY A 197 11.22 19.75 -17.08
N GLN A 198 11.63 18.50 -16.94
CA GLN A 198 12.74 17.94 -17.71
C GLN A 198 12.33 17.55 -19.14
N LEU A 199 11.07 17.12 -19.34
CA LEU A 199 10.50 16.87 -20.65
C LEU A 199 10.37 18.18 -21.45
N HIS A 200 10.02 19.31 -20.83
CA HIS A 200 10.02 20.62 -21.49
C HIS A 200 11.41 20.99 -22.01
N VAL A 201 12.44 20.80 -21.19
CA VAL A 201 13.83 21.04 -21.59
C VAL A 201 14.24 20.12 -22.73
N ALA A 202 13.86 18.84 -22.68
CA ALA A 202 14.17 17.87 -23.72
C ALA A 202 13.50 18.19 -25.06
N VAL A 203 12.21 18.56 -25.04
CA VAL A 203 11.47 18.96 -26.25
C VAL A 203 12.01 20.26 -26.84
N ALA A 204 12.39 21.23 -26.00
CA ALA A 204 13.07 22.45 -26.45
C ALA A 204 14.43 22.15 -27.11
N ALA A 205 15.09 21.07 -26.73
CA ALA A 205 16.31 20.56 -27.34
C ALA A 205 16.06 19.60 -28.52
N GLY A 206 14.81 19.44 -28.96
CA GLY A 206 14.43 18.61 -30.12
C GLY A 206 14.32 17.11 -29.84
N VAL A 207 14.25 16.68 -28.58
CA VAL A 207 14.05 15.27 -28.22
C VAL A 207 12.60 15.01 -27.81
N SER A 208 12.01 13.94 -28.33
CA SER A 208 10.61 13.61 -28.06
C SER A 208 10.39 13.10 -26.63
N VAL A 209 9.16 13.21 -26.14
CA VAL A 209 8.77 12.65 -24.83
C VAL A 209 8.91 11.13 -24.84
N ASP A 210 8.56 10.47 -25.95
CA ASP A 210 8.70 9.02 -26.12
C ASP A 210 10.16 8.58 -25.98
N ASP A 211 11.11 9.25 -26.65
CA ASP A 211 12.54 8.91 -26.55
C ASP A 211 13.05 9.06 -25.11
N CYS A 212 12.60 10.11 -24.40
CA CYS A 212 12.99 10.34 -23.01
C CYS A 212 12.51 9.21 -22.09
N LEU A 213 11.26 8.77 -22.24
CA LEU A 213 10.69 7.71 -21.43
C LEU A 213 11.23 6.33 -21.81
N ALA A 214 11.44 6.07 -23.10
CA ALA A 214 12.07 4.84 -23.59
C ALA A 214 13.48 4.67 -22.99
N GLU A 215 14.29 5.74 -23.00
CA GLU A 215 15.63 5.72 -22.39
C GLU A 215 15.54 5.45 -20.87
N CYS A 216 14.56 6.06 -20.19
CA CYS A 216 14.33 5.78 -18.77
C CYS A 216 14.01 4.30 -18.51
N VAL A 217 13.22 3.66 -19.36
CA VAL A 217 12.85 2.25 -19.23
C VAL A 217 14.06 1.35 -19.48
N VAL A 218 14.80 1.58 -20.58
CA VAL A 218 15.99 0.77 -20.95
C VAL A 218 17.06 0.82 -19.86
N ARG A 219 17.30 2.01 -19.30
CA ARG A 219 18.32 2.21 -18.25
C ARG A 219 17.81 2.00 -16.84
N ASN A 220 16.54 1.64 -16.65
CA ASN A 220 15.88 1.51 -15.34
C ASN A 220 16.05 2.78 -14.47
N TRP A 221 15.97 3.96 -15.08
CA TRP A 221 16.08 5.23 -14.36
C TRP A 221 14.77 5.55 -13.64
N ARG A 222 14.86 5.71 -12.31
CA ARG A 222 13.71 6.08 -11.45
C ARG A 222 13.38 7.57 -11.49
N GLY A 223 14.31 8.39 -11.94
CA GLY A 223 14.17 9.83 -12.18
C GLY A 223 14.71 10.16 -13.56
N PHE A 224 14.45 11.37 -14.03
CA PHE A 224 14.91 11.82 -15.33
C PHE A 224 15.47 13.23 -15.21
N GLU A 225 16.62 13.46 -15.81
CA GLU A 225 17.19 14.78 -16.09
C GLU A 225 17.76 14.75 -17.50
N PHE A 226 17.46 15.77 -18.30
CA PHE A 226 17.89 15.80 -19.71
C PHE A 226 19.42 15.77 -19.85
N ALA A 227 20.14 16.35 -18.88
CA ALA A 227 21.60 16.29 -18.81
C ALA A 227 22.15 14.84 -18.74
N TRP A 228 21.45 13.93 -18.06
CA TRP A 228 21.89 12.53 -17.95
C TRP A 228 21.85 11.82 -19.30
N MET A 229 20.85 12.13 -20.11
CA MET A 229 20.72 11.59 -21.47
C MET A 229 21.80 12.15 -22.41
N GLN A 230 22.16 13.43 -22.27
CA GLN A 230 23.28 14.02 -23.02
C GLN A 230 24.60 13.34 -22.66
N ASN A 231 24.90 13.20 -21.36
CA ASN A 231 26.12 12.53 -20.88
C ASN A 231 26.19 11.07 -21.35
N ALA A 232 25.06 10.38 -21.38
CA ALA A 232 24.96 9.01 -21.89
C ALA A 232 25.29 8.90 -23.40
N LYS A 233 24.91 9.90 -24.20
CA LYS A 233 25.25 9.97 -25.64
C LYS A 233 26.74 10.28 -25.84
N SER A 234 27.31 11.19 -25.06
CA SER A 234 28.74 11.52 -25.10
C SER A 234 29.61 10.31 -24.73
N ALA A 235 29.26 9.58 -23.67
CA ALA A 235 29.98 8.38 -23.26
C ALA A 235 29.93 7.24 -24.31
N GLY A 236 28.83 7.14 -25.07
CA GLY A 236 28.71 6.18 -26.18
C GLY A 236 29.55 6.55 -27.41
N ALA A 237 29.74 7.85 -27.67
CA ALA A 237 30.57 8.32 -28.77
C ALA A 237 32.07 8.07 -28.51
N ASP A 238 32.55 8.34 -27.29
CA ASP A 238 33.96 8.13 -26.90
C ASP A 238 34.34 6.64 -26.90
N ALA A 239 33.38 5.74 -26.61
CA ALA A 239 33.56 4.29 -26.66
C ALA A 239 33.76 3.71 -28.08
N THR A 240 33.68 4.52 -29.14
CA THR A 240 34.01 4.11 -30.52
C THR A 240 35.42 4.55 -30.97
N GLY A 241 36.15 5.30 -30.14
CA GLY A 241 37.49 5.83 -30.43
C GLY A 241 38.66 4.89 -30.14
N TRP A 242 38.46 3.80 -29.39
CA TRP A 242 39.54 2.88 -28.96
C TRP A 242 40.25 2.15 -30.09
N HIS A 243 39.67 2.12 -31.30
CA HIS A 243 40.26 1.46 -32.46
C HIS A 243 41.28 2.33 -33.23
N LYS A 244 41.47 3.60 -32.86
CA LYS A 244 42.36 4.53 -33.61
C LYS A 244 43.83 4.51 -33.17
N ASP A 245 44.17 3.90 -32.04
CA ASP A 245 45.55 3.89 -31.49
C ASP A 245 46.23 2.51 -31.43
N LEU A 246 45.65 1.47 -32.05
CA LEU A 246 46.28 0.15 -32.16
C LEU A 246 46.79 -0.09 -33.59
N GLY A 247 47.96 0.45 -33.93
CA GLY A 247 48.65 0.03 -35.16
C GLY A 247 49.69 0.98 -35.76
N ARG A 248 50.72 1.36 -34.99
CA ARG A 248 52.02 1.73 -35.55
C ARG A 248 53.12 1.04 -34.74
N PHE A 249 53.30 -0.25 -35.00
CA PHE A 249 54.48 -1.04 -34.66
C PHE A 249 54.74 -2.02 -35.80
#